data_AF-A0A835VC92-F1
#
_entry.id   AF-A0A835VC92-F1
#
_cell.length_a   1.000
_cell.length_b   1.000
_cell.length_c   1.000
_cell.angle_alpha   90.00
_cell.angle_beta   90.00
_cell.angle_gamma   90.00
#
_symmetry.space_group_name_H-M   'P 1'
#
loop_
_entity.id
_entity.type
_entity.pdbx_description
1 polymer ?
#
loop_
_entity_poly.entity_id
_entity_poly.type
_entity_poly.pdbx_seq_one_letter_code
_entity_poly.pdbx_strand_id
1 'polypeptide(L)'
;MENANMIHHFLSADRRIRTLASHLSDHSSTMASDNPTSTLSPSPTAGSYVGSASVFSAIAQAPEDSILGVTVAFNKDPSPVKVNLGVGAYRTEEGKPLVLNVVRKAEQLLVNDPSRVKEYLPITGLADFNNLSARLIFGAGSLAIQENRVATVQCLSGTGSLRVGSEFLARNYHEKVIYIPQPTWGNHPKVFTISGLVVKYYRYYDPGTRGLNFHGLLEDLSSAPQGAIVLLHACAHNPTGVDPTLEQWEQIRQLMRSKGLLPFFDSAYQTQVLSCKPNFSTPFYYILDAFMSWL
;
A
#
# COMPACT_ATOMS: atom_id res chain seq x y z
N MET A 1 -40.21 46.90 -3.71
CA MET A 1 -39.03 46.06 -4.03
C MET A 1 -39.02 44.89 -3.05
N GLU A 2 -39.92 43.93 -3.23
CA GLU A 2 -39.99 42.70 -2.42
C GLU A 2 -41.09 41.84 -3.06
N ASN A 3 -40.71 40.99 -4.03
CA ASN A 3 -41.50 39.81 -4.49
C ASN A 3 -40.89 39.08 -5.71
N ALA A 4 -39.58 39.20 -5.94
CA ALA A 4 -38.90 38.43 -7.01
C ALA A 4 -38.05 37.25 -6.50
N ASN A 5 -37.70 37.21 -5.20
CA ASN A 5 -36.77 36.21 -4.66
C ASN A 5 -37.41 34.94 -4.08
N MET A 6 -38.75 34.85 -4.00
CA MET A 6 -39.41 33.64 -3.47
C MET A 6 -39.62 32.55 -4.53
N ILE A 7 -39.64 32.87 -5.82
CA ILE A 7 -39.99 31.92 -6.89
C ILE A 7 -38.79 31.02 -7.27
N HIS A 8 -37.55 31.47 -7.06
CA HIS A 8 -36.36 30.69 -7.39
C HIS A 8 -36.06 29.55 -6.40
N HIS A 9 -36.58 29.60 -5.17
CA HIS A 9 -36.30 28.59 -4.15
C HIS A 9 -37.18 27.33 -4.28
N PHE A 10 -38.37 27.44 -4.87
CA PHE A 10 -39.30 26.32 -5.00
C PHE A 10 -38.96 25.36 -6.16
N LEU A 11 -38.33 25.85 -7.23
CA LEU A 11 -38.02 25.02 -8.42
C LEU A 11 -36.86 24.03 -8.20
N SER A 12 -35.92 24.33 -7.29
CA SER A 12 -34.77 23.46 -7.00
C SER A 12 -35.11 22.28 -6.07
N ALA A 13 -36.05 22.46 -5.14
CA ALA A 13 -36.48 21.41 -4.21
C ALA A 13 -37.27 20.31 -4.95
N ASP A 14 -38.03 20.71 -5.97
CA ASP A 14 -38.91 19.87 -6.76
C ASP A 14 -38.14 18.82 -7.59
N ARG A 15 -36.94 19.17 -8.09
CA ARG A 15 -36.09 18.24 -8.85
C ARG A 15 -35.54 17.12 -7.96
N ARG A 16 -35.13 17.42 -6.73
CA ARG A 16 -34.57 16.42 -5.80
C ARG A 16 -35.65 15.46 -5.31
N ILE A 17 -36.86 15.97 -5.05
CA ILE A 17 -38.01 15.15 -4.65
C ILE A 17 -38.45 14.24 -5.79
N ARG A 18 -38.46 14.73 -7.05
CA ARG A 18 -38.78 13.89 -8.22
C ARG A 18 -37.77 12.78 -8.46
N THR A 19 -36.47 13.05 -8.30
CA THR A 19 -35.43 12.01 -8.40
C THR A 19 -35.53 10.98 -7.27
N LEU A 20 -35.91 11.41 -6.07
CA LEU A 20 -36.15 10.48 -4.96
C LEU A 20 -37.40 9.62 -5.22
N ALA A 21 -38.48 10.23 -5.72
CA ALA A 21 -39.72 9.55 -6.05
C ALA A 21 -39.53 8.52 -7.18
N SER A 22 -38.74 8.83 -8.22
CA SER A 22 -38.43 7.87 -9.30
C SER A 22 -37.64 6.66 -8.79
N HIS A 23 -36.75 6.84 -7.82
CA HIS A 23 -36.02 5.73 -7.21
C HIS A 23 -36.87 4.87 -6.27
N LEU A 24 -37.95 5.43 -5.71
CA LEU A 24 -38.85 4.72 -4.80
C LEU A 24 -40.02 4.04 -5.51
N SER A 25 -40.36 4.47 -6.74
CA SER A 25 -41.44 3.87 -7.54
C SER A 25 -41.06 2.58 -8.27
N ASP A 26 -39.77 2.26 -8.41
CA ASP A 26 -39.27 1.06 -9.10
C ASP A 26 -39.39 -0.25 -8.31
N HIS A 27 -40.08 -0.24 -7.16
CA HIS A 27 -40.32 -1.45 -6.35
C HIS A 27 -41.71 -2.09 -6.51
N SER A 28 -42.44 -1.76 -7.58
CA SER A 28 -43.64 -2.52 -7.96
C SER A 28 -43.79 -2.61 -9.47
N SER A 29 -43.10 -3.56 -10.09
CA SER A 29 -43.60 -4.22 -11.31
C SER A 29 -42.77 -5.45 -11.64
N THR A 30 -43.50 -6.52 -11.91
CA THR A 30 -43.12 -7.78 -12.56
C THR A 30 -41.99 -7.68 -13.57
N MET A 31 -41.11 -8.70 -13.55
CA MET A 31 -40.11 -8.97 -14.60
C MET A 31 -40.76 -8.95 -15.99
N ALA A 32 -40.58 -7.84 -16.70
CA ALA A 32 -40.81 -7.72 -18.13
C ALA A 32 -39.43 -7.59 -18.79
N SER A 33 -39.22 -8.43 -19.80
CA SER A 33 -38.01 -8.55 -20.62
C SER A 33 -37.42 -7.20 -21.05
N ASP A 34 -36.13 -7.01 -20.78
CA ASP A 34 -35.31 -5.89 -21.23
C ASP A 34 -35.39 -5.70 -22.76
N ASN A 35 -35.89 -4.54 -23.17
CA ASN A 35 -35.91 -4.09 -24.56
C ASN A 35 -34.61 -3.29 -24.81
N PRO A 36 -33.76 -3.61 -25.80
CA PRO A 36 -32.38 -3.10 -25.89
C PRO A 36 -32.25 -1.69 -26.48
N THR A 37 -33.28 -0.84 -26.40
CA THR A 37 -33.36 0.43 -27.14
C THR A 37 -33.60 1.67 -26.26
N SER A 38 -33.35 1.62 -24.96
CA SER A 38 -33.32 2.83 -24.14
C SER A 38 -32.03 3.63 -24.41
N THR A 39 -32.04 4.43 -25.48
CA THR A 39 -31.00 5.41 -25.78
C THR A 39 -30.96 6.47 -24.68
N LEU A 40 -29.95 6.39 -23.82
CA LEU A 40 -29.59 7.44 -22.87
C LEU A 40 -29.33 8.73 -23.65
N SER A 41 -30.23 9.71 -23.50
CA SER A 41 -30.07 11.03 -24.12
C SER A 41 -29.10 11.86 -23.27
N PRO A 42 -28.12 12.55 -23.87
CA PRO A 42 -27.18 13.39 -23.12
C PRO A 42 -27.93 14.49 -22.36
N SER A 43 -27.45 14.81 -21.15
CA SER A 43 -27.96 15.94 -20.37
C SER A 43 -27.88 17.24 -21.19
N PRO A 44 -28.85 18.17 -21.07
CA PRO A 44 -28.78 19.48 -21.71
C PRO A 44 -27.59 20.35 -21.28
N THR A 45 -26.83 19.92 -20.25
CA THR A 45 -25.54 20.53 -19.85
C THR A 45 -24.31 19.83 -20.42
N ALA A 46 -24.49 18.74 -21.18
CA ALA A 46 -23.38 18.10 -21.88
C ALA A 46 -22.92 19.03 -23.00
N GLY A 47 -21.67 19.51 -22.93
CA GLY A 47 -21.09 20.32 -23.98
C GLY A 47 -21.19 19.58 -25.33
N SER A 48 -21.89 20.17 -26.29
CA SER A 48 -22.05 19.64 -27.63
C SER A 48 -20.74 19.82 -28.42
N TYR A 49 -19.75 18.98 -28.13
CA TYR A 49 -18.56 18.85 -28.98
C TYR A 49 -18.89 17.94 -30.17
N VAL A 50 -19.66 18.49 -31.12
CA VAL A 50 -19.88 17.84 -32.42
C VAL A 50 -18.57 17.97 -33.20
N GLY A 51 -17.70 16.96 -33.10
CA GLY A 51 -16.52 16.82 -33.98
C GLY A 51 -15.13 16.72 -33.32
N SER A 52 -15.02 16.74 -31.99
CA SER A 52 -13.74 16.43 -31.33
C SER A 52 -13.73 14.98 -30.86
N ALA A 53 -12.70 14.22 -31.23
CA ALA A 53 -12.41 12.96 -30.58
C ALA A 53 -12.36 13.18 -29.05
N SER A 54 -12.76 12.16 -28.26
CA SER A 54 -12.67 12.23 -26.81
C SER A 54 -11.29 12.73 -26.39
N VAL A 55 -11.22 13.62 -25.40
CA VAL A 55 -9.94 14.05 -24.81
C VAL A 55 -9.11 12.87 -24.27
N PHE A 56 -9.75 11.71 -24.09
CA PHE A 56 -9.13 10.46 -23.66
C PHE A 56 -8.88 9.46 -24.80
N SER A 57 -9.12 9.84 -26.06
CA SER A 57 -8.98 8.95 -27.23
C SER A 57 -7.57 8.37 -27.42
N ALA A 58 -6.55 9.03 -26.90
CA ALA A 58 -5.15 8.59 -26.96
C ALA A 58 -4.71 7.76 -25.74
N ILE A 59 -5.57 7.57 -24.73
CA ILE A 59 -5.18 6.81 -23.52
C ILE A 59 -5.15 5.33 -23.86
N ALA A 60 -3.97 4.73 -23.81
CA ALA A 60 -3.80 3.29 -23.92
C ALA A 60 -4.32 2.57 -22.66
N GLN A 61 -4.95 1.42 -22.85
CA GLN A 61 -5.34 0.56 -21.74
C GLN A 61 -4.07 0.04 -21.04
N ALA A 62 -4.00 0.24 -19.72
CA ALA A 62 -2.92 -0.31 -18.92
C ALA A 62 -2.98 -1.85 -18.92
N PRO A 63 -1.82 -2.54 -18.90
CA PRO A 63 -1.79 -3.98 -18.72
C PRO A 63 -2.41 -4.36 -17.37
N GLU A 64 -2.97 -5.57 -17.28
CA GLU A 64 -3.46 -6.10 -16.01
C GLU A 64 -2.33 -6.22 -14.99
N ASP A 65 -2.65 -6.00 -13.71
CA ASP A 65 -1.72 -6.25 -12.63
C ASP A 65 -1.49 -7.76 -12.49
N SER A 66 -0.22 -8.17 -12.50
CA SER A 66 0.17 -9.59 -12.53
C SER A 66 -0.26 -10.39 -11.30
N ILE A 67 -0.63 -9.73 -10.20
CA ILE A 67 -1.11 -10.36 -8.97
C ILE A 67 -2.64 -10.26 -8.86
N LEU A 68 -3.22 -9.07 -9.08
CA LEU A 68 -4.66 -8.87 -8.97
C LEU A 68 -5.44 -9.54 -10.12
N GLY A 69 -4.87 -9.60 -11.32
CA GLY A 69 -5.45 -10.29 -12.48
C GLY A 69 -5.71 -11.78 -12.20
N VAL A 70 -4.85 -12.44 -11.42
CA VAL A 70 -5.04 -13.85 -11.00
C VAL A 70 -6.32 -14.02 -10.19
N THR A 71 -6.66 -13.07 -9.32
CA THR A 71 -7.91 -13.15 -8.54
C THR A 71 -9.14 -12.93 -9.42
N VAL A 72 -9.05 -12.06 -10.43
CA VAL A 72 -10.12 -11.88 -11.42
C VAL A 72 -10.35 -13.17 -12.21
N ALA A 73 -9.27 -13.78 -12.71
CA ALA A 73 -9.34 -15.06 -13.41
C ALA A 73 -9.91 -16.18 -12.51
N PHE A 74 -9.42 -16.29 -11.27
CA PHE A 74 -9.93 -17.24 -10.28
C PHE A 74 -11.43 -17.05 -10.01
N ASN A 75 -11.91 -15.81 -9.88
CA ASN A 75 -13.33 -15.56 -9.65
C ASN A 75 -14.20 -15.97 -10.84
N LYS A 76 -13.70 -15.81 -12.07
CA LYS A 76 -14.39 -16.19 -13.32
C LYS A 76 -14.33 -17.69 -13.60
N ASP A 77 -13.39 -18.42 -13.02
CA ASP A 77 -13.27 -19.87 -13.20
C ASP A 77 -14.50 -20.59 -12.60
N PRO A 78 -15.28 -21.33 -13.41
CA PRO A 78 -16.46 -22.05 -12.93
C PRO A 78 -16.11 -23.38 -12.23
N SER A 79 -14.85 -23.81 -12.28
CA SER A 79 -14.41 -25.08 -11.70
C SER A 79 -14.71 -25.14 -10.20
N PRO A 80 -15.35 -26.22 -9.71
CA PRO A 80 -15.60 -26.40 -8.28
C PRO A 80 -14.32 -26.74 -7.49
N VAL A 81 -13.20 -27.02 -8.16
CA VAL A 81 -11.91 -27.39 -7.57
C VAL A 81 -10.82 -26.34 -7.81
N LYS A 82 -11.22 -25.10 -8.16
CA LYS A 82 -10.27 -23.99 -8.34
C LYS A 82 -9.56 -23.62 -7.05
N VAL A 83 -8.28 -23.26 -7.17
CA VAL A 83 -7.45 -22.82 -6.04
C VAL A 83 -6.79 -21.49 -6.40
N ASN A 84 -6.84 -20.52 -5.48
CA ASN A 84 -6.15 -19.24 -5.63
C ASN A 84 -4.85 -19.23 -4.80
N LEU A 85 -3.70 -19.32 -5.48
CA LEU A 85 -2.37 -19.20 -4.87
C LEU A 85 -1.66 -17.90 -5.31
N GLY A 86 -2.41 -16.90 -5.77
CA GLY A 86 -1.85 -15.64 -6.28
C GLY A 86 -1.66 -14.57 -5.21
N VAL A 87 -2.76 -14.02 -4.69
CA VAL A 87 -2.70 -12.92 -3.71
C VAL A 87 -2.33 -13.47 -2.33
N GLY A 88 -1.31 -12.89 -1.71
CA GLY A 88 -0.85 -13.19 -0.35
C GLY A 88 -1.80 -12.70 0.76
N ALA A 89 -3.08 -13.06 0.67
CA ALA A 89 -4.09 -12.73 1.67
C ALA A 89 -4.46 -13.98 2.46
N TYR A 90 -4.35 -13.91 3.78
CA TYR A 90 -4.61 -15.04 4.66
C TYR A 90 -6.03 -15.61 4.47
N ARG A 91 -6.14 -16.93 4.58
CA ARG A 91 -7.40 -17.69 4.45
C ARG A 91 -7.53 -18.69 5.60
N THR A 92 -8.76 -18.99 5.98
CA THR A 92 -9.08 -20.11 6.89
C THR A 92 -8.81 -21.45 6.21
N GLU A 93 -8.92 -22.54 6.97
CA GLU A 93 -8.84 -23.91 6.51
C GLU A 93 -9.86 -24.23 5.41
N GLU A 94 -11.01 -23.54 5.40
CA GLU A 94 -12.04 -23.64 4.35
C GLU A 94 -11.80 -22.69 3.16
N GLY A 95 -10.64 -22.03 3.10
CA GLY A 95 -10.29 -21.11 2.02
C GLY A 95 -11.01 -19.76 2.06
N LYS A 96 -11.61 -19.37 3.20
CA LYS A 96 -12.37 -18.10 3.34
C LYS A 96 -11.50 -16.97 3.89
N PRO A 97 -11.79 -15.68 3.61
CA PRO A 97 -11.12 -14.57 4.28
C PRO A 97 -11.30 -14.63 5.80
N LEU A 98 -10.22 -14.43 6.56
CA LEU A 98 -10.25 -14.37 8.02
C LEU A 98 -10.23 -12.91 8.49
N VAL A 99 -11.15 -12.56 9.39
CA VAL A 99 -11.04 -11.35 10.21
C VAL A 99 -10.68 -11.78 11.62
N LEU A 100 -9.55 -11.31 12.13
CA LEU A 100 -9.03 -11.71 13.44
C LEU A 100 -9.99 -11.29 14.56
N ASN A 101 -10.12 -12.12 15.60
CA ASN A 101 -10.98 -11.83 16.75
C ASN A 101 -10.61 -10.50 17.44
N VAL A 102 -9.32 -10.15 17.48
CA VAL A 102 -8.86 -8.86 18.02
C VAL A 102 -9.35 -7.67 17.19
N VAL A 103 -9.43 -7.81 15.87
CA VAL A 103 -9.97 -6.78 14.97
C VAL A 103 -11.47 -6.65 15.19
N ARG A 104 -12.20 -7.76 15.28
CA ARG A 104 -13.64 -7.74 15.59
C ARG A 104 -13.94 -7.06 16.92
N LYS A 105 -13.14 -7.35 17.94
CA LYS A 105 -13.26 -6.70 19.24
C LYS A 105 -12.97 -5.19 19.14
N ALA A 106 -11.93 -4.80 18.43
CA ALA A 106 -11.63 -3.39 18.20
C ALA A 106 -12.79 -2.69 17.48
N GLU A 107 -13.31 -3.25 16.39
CA GLU A 107 -14.48 -2.73 15.66
C GLU A 107 -15.70 -2.54 16.59
N GLN A 108 -15.99 -3.53 17.43
CA GLN A 108 -17.07 -3.44 18.43
C GLN A 108 -16.83 -2.33 19.45
N LEU A 109 -15.59 -2.10 19.90
CA LEU A 109 -15.27 -0.99 20.79
C LEU A 109 -15.46 0.35 20.07
N LEU A 110 -15.05 0.45 18.80
CA LEU A 110 -15.16 1.70 18.04
C LEU A 110 -16.61 2.07 17.72
N VAL A 111 -17.46 1.10 17.38
CA VAL A 111 -18.87 1.39 17.03
C VAL A 111 -19.70 1.73 18.27
N ASN A 112 -19.33 1.19 19.44
CA ASN A 112 -20.07 1.40 20.69
C ASN A 112 -19.55 2.57 21.52
N ASP A 113 -18.53 3.31 21.06
CA ASP A 113 -18.01 4.48 21.75
C ASP A 113 -18.79 5.75 21.34
N PRO A 114 -19.66 6.29 22.22
CA PRO A 114 -20.49 7.44 21.90
C PRO A 114 -19.71 8.76 21.80
N SER A 115 -18.45 8.80 22.25
CA SER A 115 -17.61 9.99 22.20
C SER A 115 -16.95 10.20 20.83
N ARG A 116 -16.96 9.17 19.98
CA ARG A 116 -16.28 9.22 18.67
C ARG A 116 -17.02 10.10 17.68
N VAL A 117 -16.26 10.95 17.00
CA VAL A 117 -16.69 11.75 15.87
C VAL A 117 -15.92 11.36 14.60
N LYS A 118 -16.40 11.78 13.43
CA LYS A 118 -15.79 11.50 12.10
C LYS A 118 -15.19 12.76 11.48
N GLU A 119 -14.55 13.56 12.30
CA GLU A 119 -13.86 14.79 11.89
C GLU A 119 -12.55 14.50 11.16
N TYR A 120 -12.01 15.51 10.50
CA TYR A 120 -10.69 15.43 9.90
C TYR A 120 -9.61 15.13 10.95
N LEU A 121 -8.71 14.22 10.59
CA LEU A 121 -7.49 13.98 11.35
C LEU A 121 -6.46 15.09 11.11
N PRO A 122 -5.49 15.27 12.02
CA PRO A 122 -4.28 16.03 11.72
C PRO A 122 -3.59 15.48 10.46
N ILE A 123 -2.84 16.35 9.75
CA ILE A 123 -2.13 15.99 8.51
C ILE A 123 -1.20 14.80 8.70
N THR A 124 -0.58 14.68 9.87
CA THR A 124 0.34 13.57 10.20
C THR A 124 -0.38 12.31 10.69
N GLY A 125 -1.70 12.33 10.83
CA GLY A 125 -2.52 11.23 11.33
C GLY A 125 -2.86 11.32 12.81
N LEU A 126 -3.36 10.22 13.35
CA LEU A 126 -3.68 10.08 14.78
C LEU A 126 -2.38 9.94 15.59
N ALA A 127 -2.19 10.82 16.58
CA ALA A 127 -0.99 10.81 17.41
C ALA A 127 -0.76 9.45 18.10
N ASP A 128 -1.80 8.86 18.69
CA ASP A 128 -1.70 7.56 19.35
C ASP A 128 -1.38 6.43 18.36
N PHE A 129 -1.97 6.47 17.15
CA PHE A 129 -1.66 5.51 16.10
C PHE A 129 -0.19 5.58 15.70
N ASN A 130 0.33 6.80 15.52
CA ASN A 130 1.73 7.03 15.18
C ASN A 130 2.65 6.54 16.30
N ASN A 131 2.38 6.92 17.55
CA ASN A 131 3.17 6.52 18.72
C ASN A 131 3.19 5.01 18.90
N LEU A 132 2.04 4.34 18.79
CA LEU A 132 1.93 2.89 18.93
C LEU A 132 2.57 2.15 17.76
N SER A 133 2.47 2.69 16.53
CA SER A 133 3.13 2.11 15.35
C SER A 133 4.65 2.20 15.46
N ALA A 134 5.20 3.33 15.92
CA ALA A 134 6.63 3.48 16.18
C ALA A 134 7.11 2.48 17.25
N ARG A 135 6.35 2.30 18.33
CA ARG A 135 6.67 1.32 19.38
C ARG A 135 6.57 -0.13 18.88
N LEU A 136 5.66 -0.42 17.95
CA LEU A 136 5.53 -1.74 17.36
C LEU A 136 6.73 -2.09 16.47
N ILE A 137 7.28 -1.11 15.73
CA ILE A 137 8.39 -1.36 14.81
C ILE A 137 9.76 -1.32 15.51
N PHE A 138 9.99 -0.37 16.43
CA PHE A 138 11.27 -0.19 17.10
C PHE A 138 11.35 -0.88 18.47
N GLY A 139 10.22 -1.26 19.05
CA GLY A 139 10.14 -1.79 20.41
C GLY A 139 9.96 -0.67 21.45
N ALA A 140 9.28 -0.98 22.55
CA ALA A 140 8.91 0.00 23.57
C ALA A 140 10.12 0.64 24.29
N GLY A 141 11.28 -0.03 24.29
CA GLY A 141 12.51 0.44 24.92
C GLY A 141 13.53 1.09 23.96
N SER A 142 13.16 1.37 22.71
CA SER A 142 14.10 1.89 21.71
C SER A 142 14.71 3.23 22.12
N LEU A 143 16.03 3.32 22.04
CA LEU A 143 16.76 4.58 22.27
C LEU A 143 16.39 5.63 21.23
N ALA A 144 16.17 5.26 19.96
CA ALA A 144 15.77 6.19 18.91
C ALA A 144 14.45 6.92 19.25
N ILE A 145 13.51 6.25 19.92
CA ILE A 145 12.29 6.88 20.42
C ILE A 145 12.60 7.79 21.62
N GLN A 146 13.37 7.31 22.60
CA GLN A 146 13.70 8.08 23.81
C GLN A 146 14.51 9.35 23.50
N GLU A 147 15.35 9.30 22.46
CA GLU A 147 16.20 10.39 21.99
C GLU A 147 15.50 11.30 20.97
N ASN A 148 14.20 11.10 20.70
CA ASN A 148 13.41 11.86 19.73
C ASN A 148 13.97 11.86 18.29
N ARG A 149 14.58 10.75 17.86
CA ARG A 149 15.11 10.56 16.49
C ARG A 149 14.10 9.95 15.52
N VAL A 150 12.90 9.64 15.98
CA VAL A 150 11.84 9.02 15.16
C VAL A 150 10.77 10.04 14.78
N ALA A 151 10.55 10.22 13.48
CA ALA A 151 9.40 10.92 12.93
C ALA A 151 8.41 9.90 12.33
N THR A 152 7.13 10.01 12.68
CA THR A 152 6.08 9.09 12.20
C THR A 152 4.92 9.85 11.58
N VAL A 153 4.47 9.39 10.41
CA VAL A 153 3.33 9.94 9.68
C VAL A 153 2.44 8.78 9.24
N GLN A 154 1.14 8.86 9.55
CA GLN A 154 0.16 7.88 9.10
C GLN A 154 -0.04 7.99 7.59
N CYS A 155 0.08 6.85 6.89
CA CYS A 155 -0.07 6.76 5.44
C CYS A 155 -1.11 5.71 5.04
N LEU A 156 -1.44 5.66 3.75
CA LEU A 156 -2.34 4.65 3.16
C LEU A 156 -1.64 3.28 3.03
N SER A 157 -1.52 2.57 4.15
CA SER A 157 -0.85 1.27 4.23
C SER A 157 0.60 1.32 3.70
N GLY A 158 1.20 0.16 3.40
CA GLY A 158 2.58 0.06 2.92
C GLY A 158 2.82 0.81 1.61
N THR A 159 1.90 0.73 0.64
CA THR A 159 2.05 1.43 -0.65
C THR A 159 2.04 2.95 -0.48
N GLY A 160 1.15 3.48 0.36
CA GLY A 160 1.12 4.91 0.68
C GLY A 160 2.39 5.35 1.41
N SER A 161 2.88 4.55 2.37
CA SER A 161 4.14 4.82 3.06
C SER A 161 5.33 4.86 2.11
N LEU A 162 5.43 3.88 1.20
CA LEU A 162 6.47 3.84 0.17
C LEU A 162 6.40 5.08 -0.73
N ARG A 163 5.19 5.50 -1.13
CA ARG A 163 4.99 6.69 -1.96
C ARG A 163 5.43 7.97 -1.24
N VAL A 164 4.97 8.20 -0.02
CA VAL A 164 5.33 9.39 0.77
C VAL A 164 6.83 9.41 1.06
N GLY A 165 7.40 8.29 1.51
CA GLY A 165 8.84 8.20 1.82
C GLY A 165 9.73 8.39 0.59
N SER A 166 9.35 7.82 -0.56
CA SER A 166 10.11 7.99 -1.81
C SER A 166 10.02 9.41 -2.37
N GLU A 167 8.84 10.05 -2.35
CA GLU A 167 8.73 11.47 -2.72
C GLU A 167 9.54 12.38 -1.78
N PHE A 168 9.55 12.07 -0.48
CA PHE A 168 10.35 12.82 0.49
C PHE A 168 11.85 12.74 0.14
N LEU A 169 12.37 11.56 -0.15
CA LEU A 169 13.77 11.39 -0.56
C LEU A 169 14.05 12.05 -1.92
N ALA A 170 13.15 11.88 -2.89
CA ALA A 170 13.29 12.49 -4.21
C ALA A 170 13.30 14.03 -4.16
N ARG A 171 12.64 14.64 -3.17
CA ARG A 171 12.67 16.11 -2.99
C ARG A 171 13.84 16.58 -2.12
N ASN A 172 14.15 15.87 -1.04
CA ASN A 172 14.96 16.44 0.05
C ASN A 172 16.32 15.76 0.24
N TYR A 173 16.52 14.55 -0.29
CA TYR A 173 17.77 13.81 -0.12
C TYR A 173 18.73 14.06 -1.28
N HIS A 174 20.04 14.09 -1.06
CA HIS A 174 21.02 14.50 -2.07
C HIS A 174 21.18 13.46 -3.20
N GLU A 175 21.07 12.18 -2.89
CA GLU A 175 21.15 11.08 -3.86
C GLU A 175 19.75 10.65 -4.32
N LYS A 176 19.62 10.27 -5.59
CA LYS A 176 18.35 9.92 -6.25
C LYS A 176 18.31 8.47 -6.74
N VAL A 177 19.43 7.75 -6.66
CA VAL A 177 19.51 6.34 -7.01
C VAL A 177 19.00 5.48 -5.87
N ILE A 178 18.04 4.61 -6.16
CA ILE A 178 17.56 3.57 -5.26
C ILE A 178 17.88 2.19 -5.82
N TYR A 179 18.53 1.37 -5.00
CA TYR A 179 18.80 -0.04 -5.25
C TYR A 179 17.68 -0.89 -4.64
N ILE A 180 17.05 -1.73 -5.47
CA ILE A 180 16.02 -2.69 -5.05
C ILE A 180 16.46 -4.12 -5.36
N PRO A 181 16.04 -5.14 -4.58
CA PRO A 181 16.49 -6.50 -4.80
C PRO A 181 15.95 -7.05 -6.13
N GLN A 182 16.68 -7.99 -6.72
CA GLN A 182 16.22 -8.76 -7.87
C GLN A 182 16.07 -10.25 -7.51
N PRO A 183 14.84 -10.80 -7.55
CA PRO A 183 13.55 -10.14 -7.76
C PRO A 183 13.09 -9.32 -6.53
N THR A 184 11.98 -8.58 -6.66
CA THR A 184 11.30 -7.88 -5.55
C THR A 184 9.78 -7.80 -5.79
N TRP A 185 9.00 -7.24 -4.86
CA TRP A 185 7.58 -6.99 -5.04
C TRP A 185 7.34 -6.11 -6.29
N GLY A 186 6.49 -6.58 -7.20
CA GLY A 186 6.36 -6.04 -8.56
C GLY A 186 5.95 -4.57 -8.64
N ASN A 187 5.42 -3.98 -7.56
CA ASN A 187 5.06 -2.58 -7.53
C ASN A 187 6.23 -1.64 -7.15
N HIS A 188 7.32 -2.16 -6.57
CA HIS A 188 8.47 -1.34 -6.18
C HIS A 188 9.02 -0.48 -7.33
N PRO A 189 9.36 -1.03 -8.51
CA PRO A 189 9.90 -0.22 -9.60
C PRO A 189 8.95 0.92 -10.00
N LYS A 190 7.63 0.66 -10.02
CA LYS A 190 6.61 1.66 -10.37
C LYS A 190 6.56 2.79 -9.35
N VAL A 191 6.43 2.45 -8.06
CA VAL A 191 6.33 3.44 -6.98
C VAL A 191 7.55 4.37 -6.98
N PHE A 192 8.76 3.82 -7.01
CA PHE A 192 9.98 4.62 -6.91
C PHE A 192 10.23 5.45 -8.18
N THR A 193 9.98 4.89 -9.36
CA THR A 193 10.13 5.63 -10.63
C THR A 193 9.16 6.81 -10.71
N ILE A 194 7.88 6.61 -10.37
CA ILE A 194 6.88 7.69 -10.37
C ILE A 194 7.23 8.74 -9.31
N SER A 195 7.98 8.39 -8.27
CA SER A 195 8.42 9.35 -7.22
C SER A 195 9.61 10.20 -7.66
N GLY A 196 10.22 9.90 -8.81
CA GLY A 196 11.38 10.61 -9.36
C GLY A 196 12.74 10.04 -8.92
N LEU A 197 12.76 8.82 -8.38
CA LEU A 197 14.02 8.11 -8.09
C LEU A 197 14.46 7.26 -9.29
N VAL A 198 15.77 7.13 -9.44
CA VAL A 198 16.39 6.25 -10.46
C VAL A 198 16.52 4.86 -9.87
N VAL A 199 15.74 3.91 -10.38
CA VAL A 199 15.75 2.52 -9.91
C VAL A 199 16.92 1.75 -10.52
N LYS A 200 17.73 1.14 -9.65
CA LYS A 200 18.73 0.13 -9.98
C LYS A 200 18.44 -1.16 -9.19
N TYR A 201 19.03 -2.25 -9.63
CA TYR A 201 18.85 -3.56 -9.02
C TYR A 201 20.14 -4.05 -8.38
N TYR A 202 20.01 -4.85 -7.31
CA TYR A 202 21.10 -5.65 -6.77
C TYR A 202 20.69 -7.12 -6.70
N ARG A 203 21.66 -8.02 -6.89
CA ARG A 203 21.46 -9.47 -6.83
C ARG A 203 20.96 -9.86 -5.44
N TYR A 204 19.89 -10.65 -5.40
CA TYR A 204 19.31 -11.14 -4.15
C TYR A 204 19.07 -12.64 -4.16
N TYR A 205 18.43 -13.19 -5.17
CA TYR A 205 18.12 -14.62 -5.21
C TYR A 205 19.07 -15.37 -6.14
N ASP A 206 19.54 -16.54 -5.70
CA ASP A 206 20.27 -17.47 -6.55
C ASP A 206 19.37 -18.69 -6.88
N PRO A 207 18.94 -18.85 -8.16
CA PRO A 207 18.15 -19.99 -8.58
C PRO A 207 18.84 -21.35 -8.41
N GLY A 208 20.18 -21.39 -8.44
CA GLY A 208 20.96 -22.62 -8.29
C GLY A 208 20.91 -23.18 -6.87
N THR A 209 21.05 -22.31 -5.87
CA THR A 209 20.96 -22.68 -4.45
C THR A 209 19.56 -22.54 -3.86
N ARG A 210 18.66 -21.87 -4.58
CA ARG A 210 17.33 -21.42 -4.07
C ARG A 210 17.44 -20.57 -2.80
N GLY A 211 18.58 -19.93 -2.61
CA GLY A 211 18.92 -19.15 -1.42
C GLY A 211 19.29 -17.70 -1.75
N LEU A 212 19.80 -17.00 -0.74
CA LEU A 212 20.29 -15.64 -0.89
C LEU A 212 21.61 -15.68 -1.68
N ASN A 213 21.67 -14.95 -2.79
CA ASN A 213 22.92 -14.62 -3.48
C ASN A 213 23.69 -13.58 -2.68
N PHE A 214 24.19 -13.99 -1.52
CA PHE A 214 24.80 -13.08 -0.55
C PHE A 214 26.06 -12.41 -1.09
N HIS A 215 26.88 -13.15 -1.85
CA HIS A 215 28.08 -12.60 -2.45
C HIS A 215 27.74 -11.51 -3.49
N GLY A 216 26.80 -11.80 -4.41
CA GLY A 216 26.37 -10.82 -5.39
C GLY A 216 25.72 -9.59 -4.78
N LEU A 217 24.95 -9.77 -3.70
CA LEU A 217 24.39 -8.67 -2.91
C LEU A 217 25.49 -7.73 -2.41
N LEU A 218 26.52 -8.27 -1.75
CA LEU A 218 27.61 -7.45 -1.20
C LEU A 218 28.42 -6.75 -2.31
N GLU A 219 28.69 -7.43 -3.42
CA GLU A 219 29.39 -6.85 -4.58
C GLU A 219 28.63 -5.65 -5.17
N ASP A 220 27.32 -5.81 -5.39
CA ASP A 220 26.50 -4.77 -6.02
C ASP A 220 26.33 -3.56 -5.09
N LEU A 221 26.10 -3.79 -3.79
CA LEU A 221 26.00 -2.71 -2.80
C LEU A 221 27.34 -2.03 -2.53
N SER A 222 28.46 -2.76 -2.56
CA SER A 222 29.81 -2.17 -2.46
C SER A 222 30.13 -1.26 -3.65
N SER A 223 29.58 -1.58 -4.83
CA SER A 223 29.72 -0.80 -6.05
C SER A 223 28.72 0.36 -6.16
N ALA A 224 27.76 0.45 -5.24
CA ALA A 224 26.81 1.55 -5.22
C ALA A 224 27.51 2.90 -4.91
N PRO A 225 27.03 4.01 -5.49
CA PRO A 225 27.53 5.34 -5.13
C PRO A 225 27.23 5.62 -3.65
N GLN A 226 28.12 6.38 -3.02
CA GLN A 226 27.92 6.84 -1.64
C GLN A 226 26.60 7.61 -1.53
N GLY A 227 25.85 7.37 -0.46
CA GLY A 227 24.53 7.95 -0.29
C GLY A 227 23.41 7.21 -1.03
N ALA A 228 23.68 6.20 -1.85
CA ALA A 228 22.59 5.50 -2.55
C ALA A 228 21.57 4.92 -1.55
N ILE A 229 20.29 5.01 -1.94
CA ILE A 229 19.19 4.47 -1.15
C ILE A 229 19.12 2.97 -1.42
N VAL A 230 18.95 2.14 -0.40
CA VAL A 230 18.84 0.69 -0.54
C VAL A 230 17.54 0.23 0.07
N LEU A 231 16.62 -0.25 -0.78
CA LEU A 231 15.39 -0.87 -0.33
C LEU A 231 15.68 -2.26 0.23
N LEU A 232 15.32 -2.46 1.50
CA LEU A 232 15.47 -3.73 2.20
C LEU A 232 14.08 -4.23 2.62
N HIS A 233 13.78 -5.50 2.35
CA HIS A 233 12.60 -6.14 2.96
C HIS A 233 13.00 -6.49 4.39
N ALA A 234 12.25 -5.99 5.36
CA ALA A 234 12.62 -6.16 6.76
C ALA A 234 12.57 -7.63 7.21
N CYS A 235 11.65 -8.41 6.63
CA CYS A 235 11.56 -9.86 6.72
C CYS A 235 10.55 -10.40 5.69
N ALA A 236 10.49 -11.73 5.54
CA ALA A 236 9.64 -12.45 4.60
C ALA A 236 9.70 -11.85 3.19
N HIS A 237 10.90 -11.78 2.63
CA HIS A 237 11.15 -11.14 1.34
C HIS A 237 10.16 -11.59 0.26
N ASN A 238 9.43 -10.65 -0.33
CA ASN A 238 8.48 -10.92 -1.42
C ASN A 238 9.19 -10.67 -2.77
N PRO A 239 9.28 -11.66 -3.67
CA PRO A 239 8.50 -12.91 -3.72
C PRO A 239 9.21 -14.18 -3.24
N THR A 240 10.48 -14.11 -2.83
CA THR A 240 11.34 -15.30 -2.71
C THR A 240 11.10 -16.12 -1.44
N GLY A 241 10.61 -15.49 -0.37
CA GLY A 241 10.55 -16.07 0.98
C GLY A 241 11.91 -16.31 1.64
N VAL A 242 13.00 -15.78 1.04
CA VAL A 242 14.37 -15.97 1.53
C VAL A 242 14.84 -14.71 2.23
N ASP A 243 15.22 -14.82 3.50
CA ASP A 243 15.75 -13.72 4.31
C ASP A 243 17.23 -13.98 4.67
N PRO A 244 18.06 -12.92 4.84
CA PRO A 244 19.42 -13.07 5.35
C PRO A 244 19.44 -13.63 6.78
N THR A 245 20.49 -14.38 7.12
CA THR A 245 20.76 -14.75 8.51
C THR A 245 21.17 -13.53 9.34
N LEU A 246 21.22 -13.67 10.66
CA LEU A 246 21.68 -12.59 11.56
C LEU A 246 23.11 -12.14 11.23
N GLU A 247 24.00 -13.07 10.94
CA GLU A 247 25.39 -12.80 10.58
C GLU A 247 25.48 -12.08 9.22
N GLN A 248 24.64 -12.47 8.27
CA GLN A 248 24.54 -11.80 6.97
C GLN A 248 23.98 -10.38 7.11
N TRP A 249 22.95 -10.18 7.95
CA TRP A 249 22.41 -8.86 8.26
C TRP A 249 23.46 -7.92 8.86
N GLU A 250 24.28 -8.43 9.78
CA GLU A 250 25.36 -7.65 10.38
C GLU A 250 26.41 -7.23 9.33
N GLN A 251 26.77 -8.12 8.40
CA GLN A 251 27.69 -7.79 7.31
C GLN A 251 27.09 -6.77 6.34
N ILE A 252 25.80 -6.89 6.00
CA ILE A 252 25.08 -5.90 5.18
C ILE A 252 25.10 -4.54 5.87
N ARG A 253 24.80 -4.49 7.17
CA ARG A 253 24.83 -3.27 7.97
C ARG A 253 26.20 -2.61 7.98
N GLN A 254 27.26 -3.39 8.20
CA GLN A 254 28.64 -2.91 8.19
C GLN A 254 29.03 -2.33 6.83
N LEU A 255 28.67 -3.00 5.74
CA LEU A 255 28.90 -2.52 4.37
C LEU A 255 28.15 -1.21 4.11
N MET A 256 26.85 -1.15 4.42
CA MET A 256 26.05 0.06 4.22
C MET A 256 26.60 1.24 5.02
N ARG A 257 27.03 1.00 6.25
CA ARG A 257 27.67 2.04 7.08
C ARG A 257 28.99 2.51 6.47
N SER A 258 29.88 1.61 6.06
CA SER A 258 31.19 1.98 5.52
C SER A 258 31.08 2.76 4.19
N LYS A 259 30.06 2.44 3.40
CA LYS A 259 29.73 3.09 2.13
C LYS A 259 28.83 4.32 2.27
N GLY A 260 28.28 4.58 3.45
CA GLY A 260 27.31 5.65 3.69
C GLY A 260 26.00 5.49 2.89
N LEU A 261 25.51 4.26 2.73
CA LEU A 261 24.26 3.95 2.00
C LEU A 261 23.04 4.11 2.89
N LEU A 262 21.96 4.73 2.39
CA LEU A 262 20.75 4.97 3.17
C LEU A 262 19.81 3.75 3.13
N PRO A 263 19.57 3.05 4.26
CA PRO A 263 18.58 1.98 4.32
C PRO A 263 17.15 2.53 4.22
N PHE A 264 16.33 1.89 3.38
CA PHE A 264 14.90 2.11 3.29
C PHE A 264 14.19 0.77 3.51
N PHE A 265 13.52 0.59 4.65
CA PHE A 265 12.90 -0.69 4.97
C PHE A 265 11.44 -0.74 4.50
N ASP A 266 11.09 -1.80 3.76
CA ASP A 266 9.71 -2.23 3.57
C ASP A 266 9.37 -3.33 4.59
N SER A 267 8.39 -3.06 5.46
CA SER A 267 7.95 -3.96 6.52
C SER A 267 6.45 -4.23 6.45
N ALA A 268 6.08 -5.16 5.58
CA ALA A 268 4.69 -5.60 5.41
C ALA A 268 4.34 -6.87 6.21
N TYR A 269 5.35 -7.64 6.65
CA TYR A 269 5.17 -9.01 7.16
C TYR A 269 5.73 -9.24 8.57
N GLN A 270 5.94 -8.16 9.32
CA GLN A 270 6.60 -8.18 10.64
C GLN A 270 6.12 -9.31 11.57
N THR A 271 4.83 -9.65 11.58
CA THR A 271 4.26 -10.67 12.48
C THR A 271 4.24 -12.10 11.94
N GLN A 272 4.35 -12.31 10.62
CA GLN A 272 4.30 -13.65 10.03
C GLN A 272 5.57 -14.47 10.38
N VAL A 273 6.71 -13.80 10.50
CA VAL A 273 7.98 -14.43 10.90
C VAL A 273 8.07 -14.64 12.42
N LEU A 274 7.40 -13.81 13.22
CA LEU A 274 7.42 -13.88 14.69
C LEU A 274 6.69 -15.11 15.26
N SER A 275 5.73 -15.67 14.52
CA SER A 275 4.94 -16.82 14.98
C SER A 275 5.68 -18.16 14.91
N CYS A 276 6.85 -18.23 14.25
CA CYS A 276 7.51 -19.51 14.00
C CYS A 276 8.45 -19.98 15.11
N LYS A 277 8.99 -19.10 15.98
CA LYS A 277 9.78 -19.48 17.18
C LYS A 277 9.78 -18.35 18.23
N PRO A 278 9.73 -18.66 19.54
CA PRO A 278 9.65 -17.66 20.62
C PRO A 278 10.83 -16.66 20.72
N ASN A 279 11.91 -16.85 19.95
CA ASN A 279 13.09 -15.97 19.94
C ASN A 279 13.26 -15.14 18.65
N PHE A 280 12.29 -15.13 17.72
CA PHE A 280 12.39 -14.39 16.45
C PHE A 280 11.92 -12.92 16.54
N SER A 281 11.43 -12.46 17.69
CA SER A 281 11.28 -11.01 17.95
C SER A 281 12.61 -10.29 18.03
N THR A 282 13.67 -10.99 18.44
CA THR A 282 15.00 -10.41 18.68
C THR A 282 15.72 -9.96 17.40
N PRO A 283 15.74 -10.72 16.28
CA PRO A 283 16.33 -10.28 15.01
C PRO A 283 15.78 -8.97 14.46
N PHE A 284 14.46 -8.81 14.44
CA PHE A 284 13.83 -7.66 13.76
C PHE A 284 14.13 -6.34 14.46
N TYR A 285 13.94 -6.30 15.78
CA TYR A 285 14.29 -5.12 16.58
C TYR A 285 15.79 -4.90 16.58
N TYR A 286 16.62 -5.96 16.66
CA TYR A 286 18.06 -5.83 16.60
C TYR A 286 18.53 -5.22 15.27
N ILE A 287 18.00 -5.67 14.13
CA ILE A 287 18.36 -5.14 12.81
C ILE A 287 17.99 -3.67 12.74
N LEU A 288 16.73 -3.31 12.99
CA LEU A 288 16.31 -1.91 12.90
C LEU A 288 17.04 -1.02 13.91
N ASP A 289 17.16 -1.43 15.18
CA ASP A 289 17.86 -0.64 16.20
C ASP A 289 19.36 -0.51 15.88
N ALA A 290 20.02 -1.56 15.37
CA ALA A 290 21.41 -1.51 14.95
C ALA A 290 21.62 -0.59 13.73
N PHE A 291 20.70 -0.58 12.77
CA PHE A 291 20.71 0.37 11.65
C PHE A 291 20.42 1.80 12.11
N MET A 292 19.51 1.98 13.09
CA MET A 292 19.12 3.30 13.60
C MET A 292 20.13 3.89 14.58
N SER A 293 20.96 3.10 15.27
CA SER A 293 22.06 3.62 16.11
C SER A 293 23.08 4.47 15.35
N TRP A 294 23.07 4.39 14.02
CA TRP A 294 23.97 5.08 13.11
C TRP A 294 23.39 6.38 12.53
N LEU A 295 22.07 6.46 12.35
CA LEU A 295 21.37 7.62 11.77
C LEU A 295 21.08 8.70 12.83
#